data_AF-A0A1R4GYC0-F1
#
_entry.id   AF-A0A1R4GYC0-F1
#
_cell.length_a   1.000
_cell.length_b   1.000
_cell.length_c   1.000
_cell.angle_alpha   90.00
_cell.angle_beta   90.00
_cell.angle_gamma   90.00
#
_symmetry.space_group_name_H-M   'P 1'
#
loop_
_entity.id
_entity.type
_entity.pdbx_description
1 polymer ?
#
loop_
_entity_poly.entity_id
_entity_poly.type
_entity_poly.pdbx_seq_one_letter_code
_entity_poly.pdbx_strand_id
1 'polypeptide(L)'
;MLPVKQWLHNLSNKFQKATLTPHNIAETTSPKHVHLHWHVSELTKIVSEFVSNSILIEGNAPVTIQPSQALSHDENLLEKARTQWQFGDWESLTQINVSDIEHHPERAKLALLVSCAWQQLNDFIAARQYLKLAKEWGCDKKLIAQLLIAGVHNTLGRAATLLGGDEKRALNHFQCSVKGINGDLKLIHQVRTQQELTRLGLISQSMPLLGQQSTDTRQTATFSGQQKILALMKSMSPRVMRTRKKVRIGGDHDGGYVVPDCVLQCDSAISIGIGDNVSFDLELANHGIKVLQFDHTVDAPPISHPKFVFEKKGWGRHTEGDFLDFNALFSRFKSISPGRALLKFDIEGDEYATLATTDSNLLAYFDIIVCEIHWLDRLVDPVFFEGVHQAINKLITHHVPVHWHANNFAGVSLVEGVSIPQVLEISFLRRNLDVFGEFLLKPIPEVLDSQNDPSTPDILIPTECYIL
;
A
#
# COMPACT_ATOMS: atom_id res chain seq x y z
N MET A 1 18.53 32.31 27.95
CA MET A 1 18.75 30.94 28.46
C MET A 1 18.22 30.81 29.88
N LEU A 2 16.92 30.58 30.05
CA LEU A 2 16.24 30.16 31.29
C LEU A 2 14.75 30.10 30.90
N PRO A 3 14.27 28.99 30.32
CA PRO A 3 13.30 28.15 31.05
C PRO A 3 13.21 26.66 30.62
N VAL A 4 14.32 26.02 30.20
CA VAL A 4 14.30 24.55 29.90
C VAL A 4 14.55 23.69 31.15
N LYS A 5 15.20 24.24 32.19
CA LYS A 5 15.49 23.52 33.44
C LYS A 5 14.27 23.32 34.36
N GLN A 6 13.21 24.13 34.22
CA GLN A 6 12.03 24.04 35.08
C GLN A 6 11.01 23.00 34.59
N TRP A 7 11.11 22.59 33.32
CA TRP A 7 10.31 21.50 32.75
C TRP A 7 10.86 20.11 33.14
N LEU A 8 12.20 19.94 33.16
CA LEU A 8 12.85 18.68 33.51
C LEU A 8 12.72 18.30 35.00
N HIS A 9 12.54 19.27 35.89
CA HIS A 9 12.37 19.00 37.32
C HIS A 9 10.96 18.45 37.67
N ASN A 10 9.94 18.75 36.85
CA ASN A 10 8.57 18.32 37.09
C ASN A 10 8.26 16.91 36.56
N LEU A 11 9.08 16.35 35.66
CA LEU A 11 8.96 14.95 35.22
C LEU A 11 9.60 13.96 36.21
N SER A 12 10.63 14.38 36.96
CA SER A 12 11.30 13.50 37.93
C SER A 12 10.45 13.17 39.16
N ASN A 13 9.49 14.02 39.53
CA ASN A 13 8.66 13.81 40.73
C ASN A 13 7.38 12.98 40.49
N LYS A 14 7.07 12.62 39.23
CA LYS A 14 5.90 11.80 38.89
C LYS A 14 6.16 10.29 38.85
N PHE A 15 7.42 9.85 38.94
CA PHE A 15 7.79 8.42 38.86
C PHE A 15 8.24 7.79 40.19
N GLN A 16 8.06 8.48 41.33
CA GLN A 16 8.53 7.99 42.64
C GLN A 16 7.44 7.59 43.64
N LYS A 17 6.18 7.41 43.21
CA LYS A 17 5.11 6.85 44.07
C LYS A 17 4.20 5.90 43.30
N ALA A 18 4.56 4.62 43.28
CA ALA A 18 3.60 3.51 43.17
C ALA A 18 4.27 2.24 43.72
N THR A 19 4.10 2.03 45.03
CA THR A 19 4.59 0.88 45.79
C THR A 19 3.65 -0.32 45.62
N LEU A 20 4.24 -1.51 45.54
CA LEU A 20 3.59 -2.83 45.51
C LEU A 20 2.69 -3.11 46.73
N THR A 21 1.57 -3.82 46.52
CA THR A 21 0.97 -4.77 47.47
C THR A 21 0.31 -5.96 46.73
N PRO A 22 0.40 -7.21 47.23
CA PRO A 22 -0.15 -8.39 46.56
C PRO A 22 -1.47 -8.87 47.19
N HIS A 23 -2.47 -9.27 46.39
CA HIS A 23 -3.60 -10.07 46.85
C HIS A 23 -4.02 -11.17 45.87
N ASN A 24 -4.38 -12.30 46.46
CA ASN A 24 -4.62 -13.64 45.91
C ASN A 24 -5.76 -13.71 44.88
N ILE A 25 -5.58 -14.58 43.88
CA ILE A 25 -6.62 -15.02 42.94
C ILE A 25 -7.08 -16.41 43.36
N ALA A 26 -8.39 -16.57 43.58
CA ALA A 26 -9.08 -17.85 43.59
C ALA A 26 -9.58 -18.17 42.17
N GLU A 27 -9.47 -19.44 41.79
CA GLU A 27 -9.82 -20.02 40.50
C GLU A 27 -11.33 -19.94 40.19
N THR A 28 -11.70 -19.69 38.93
CA THR A 28 -12.77 -20.40 38.21
C THR A 28 -12.61 -20.22 36.68
N THR A 29 -13.09 -21.22 35.95
CA THR A 29 -12.75 -21.67 34.59
C THR A 29 -13.59 -21.08 33.43
N SER A 30 -12.97 -20.74 32.30
CA SER A 30 -13.37 -21.07 30.90
C SER A 30 -12.44 -20.39 29.86
N PRO A 31 -12.16 -20.99 28.69
CA PRO A 31 -11.05 -20.57 27.83
C PRO A 31 -11.47 -19.46 26.85
N LYS A 32 -10.79 -18.29 26.93
CA LYS A 32 -10.83 -17.24 25.90
C LYS A 32 -9.71 -17.49 24.88
N HIS A 33 -10.06 -17.31 23.61
CA HIS A 33 -9.14 -17.25 22.47
C HIS A 33 -7.96 -16.30 22.75
N VAL A 34 -6.74 -16.80 22.56
CA VAL A 34 -5.51 -15.99 22.63
C VAL A 34 -5.23 -15.43 21.24
N HIS A 35 -5.52 -14.14 21.05
CA HIS A 35 -4.94 -13.35 19.95
C HIS A 35 -3.53 -12.91 20.37
N LEU A 36 -2.51 -13.40 19.65
CA LEU A 36 -1.13 -12.92 19.79
C LEU A 36 -0.92 -11.73 18.83
N HIS A 37 -0.78 -10.53 19.39
CA HIS A 37 -0.25 -9.36 18.68
C HIS A 37 1.28 -9.47 18.60
N TRP A 38 1.84 -9.27 17.41
CA TRP A 38 3.28 -9.11 17.20
C TRP A 38 3.59 -7.63 17.00
N HIS A 39 4.35 -7.02 17.93
CA HIS A 39 4.94 -5.69 17.75
C HIS A 39 6.37 -5.84 17.23
N VAL A 40 6.66 -5.30 16.05
CA VAL A 40 7.97 -5.32 15.37
C VAL A 40 9.05 -4.52 16.14
N SER A 41 8.66 -3.75 17.16
CA SER A 41 9.57 -2.93 17.98
C SER A 41 10.31 -3.67 19.09
N GLU A 42 9.97 -4.93 19.40
CA GLU A 42 10.61 -5.70 20.49
C GLU A 42 11.82 -6.53 20.03
N LEU A 43 11.96 -6.81 18.73
CA LEU A 43 13.03 -7.69 18.21
C LEU A 43 14.39 -7.00 18.07
N THR A 44 14.44 -5.67 18.05
CA THR A 44 15.69 -4.91 17.92
C THR A 44 16.43 -4.71 19.24
N LYS A 45 15.78 -4.89 20.40
CA LYS A 45 16.41 -4.72 21.72
C LYS A 45 17.13 -5.96 22.26
N ILE A 46 16.82 -7.16 21.77
CA ILE A 46 17.42 -8.41 22.28
C ILE A 46 18.85 -8.63 21.73
N VAL A 47 19.30 -7.85 20.74
CA VAL A 47 20.61 -8.05 20.09
C VAL A 47 21.75 -7.26 20.76
N SER A 48 21.50 -6.38 21.74
CA SER A 48 22.57 -5.51 22.29
C SER A 48 23.07 -5.83 23.71
N GLU A 49 22.53 -6.82 24.41
CA GLU A 49 23.05 -7.24 25.72
C GLU A 49 23.03 -8.76 25.82
N PHE A 50 24.13 -9.43 25.45
CA PHE A 50 24.63 -10.67 26.06
C PHE A 50 25.93 -11.11 25.35
N VAL A 51 27.04 -10.45 25.70
CA VAL A 51 28.39 -11.00 25.49
C VAL A 51 29.05 -11.05 26.87
N SER A 52 28.92 -12.20 27.54
CA SER A 52 29.91 -12.78 28.46
C SER A 52 29.31 -14.00 29.14
N ASN A 53 29.73 -15.18 28.70
CA ASN A 53 30.36 -16.21 29.54
C ASN A 53 30.47 -17.52 28.76
N SER A 54 31.69 -17.80 28.34
CA SER A 54 32.18 -19.13 27.96
C SER A 54 32.35 -19.99 29.22
N ILE A 55 31.66 -21.13 29.30
CA ILE A 55 32.01 -22.25 30.19
C ILE A 55 31.82 -23.58 29.45
N LEU A 56 32.88 -24.38 29.48
CA LEU A 56 33.04 -25.75 29.03
C LEU A 56 32.20 -26.73 29.86
N ILE A 57 31.61 -27.76 29.24
CA ILE A 57 31.37 -29.06 29.91
C ILE A 57 31.64 -30.20 28.92
N GLU A 58 32.55 -31.09 29.31
CA GLU A 58 32.92 -32.36 28.69
C GLU A 58 31.91 -33.49 28.97
N GLY A 59 31.79 -34.43 28.02
CA GLY A 59 31.75 -35.89 28.22
C GLY A 59 30.59 -36.55 28.98
N ASN A 60 29.80 -37.38 28.27
CA ASN A 60 29.56 -38.77 28.70
C ASN A 60 29.03 -39.69 27.57
N ALA A 61 29.29 -40.99 27.77
CA ALA A 61 29.44 -42.13 26.84
C ALA A 61 28.18 -42.63 26.08
N PRO A 62 28.33 -43.56 25.09
CA PRO A 62 27.35 -43.78 24.02
C PRO A 62 26.28 -44.81 24.38
N VAL A 63 25.03 -44.52 23.99
CA VAL A 63 23.94 -45.50 23.97
C VAL A 63 23.98 -46.23 22.62
N THR A 64 24.15 -47.56 22.67
CA THR A 64 24.12 -48.45 21.51
C THR A 64 22.69 -48.62 21.02
N ILE A 65 22.37 -48.05 19.86
CA ILE A 65 21.12 -48.33 19.13
C ILE A 65 21.45 -49.31 18.00
N GLN A 66 20.71 -50.42 17.92
CA GLN A 66 20.84 -51.42 16.87
C GLN A 66 20.62 -50.81 15.47
N PRO A 67 21.30 -51.31 14.42
CA PRO A 67 21.23 -50.71 13.09
C PRO A 67 19.84 -50.97 12.48
N SER A 68 18.98 -49.95 12.55
CA SER A 68 17.81 -49.87 11.68
C SER A 68 18.30 -49.84 10.24
N GLN A 69 17.73 -50.70 9.41
CA GLN A 69 17.95 -50.82 7.97
C GLN A 69 18.26 -49.45 7.36
N ALA A 70 19.49 -49.29 6.84
CA ALA A 70 19.92 -48.08 6.17
C ALA A 70 19.09 -47.90 4.90
N LEU A 71 17.96 -47.20 5.02
CA LEU A 71 17.27 -46.60 3.89
C LEU A 71 18.32 -45.72 3.20
N SER A 72 18.61 -45.99 1.93
CA SER A 72 19.59 -45.22 1.18
C SER A 72 19.02 -43.82 0.96
N HIS A 73 19.44 -42.88 1.79
CA HIS A 73 19.12 -41.47 1.60
C HIS A 73 20.16 -40.84 0.68
N ASP A 74 19.74 -39.91 -0.17
CA ASP A 74 20.69 -39.14 -0.99
C ASP A 74 21.48 -38.21 -0.07
N GLU A 75 22.73 -38.60 0.25
CA GLU A 75 23.62 -37.84 1.13
C GLU A 75 23.88 -36.40 0.64
N ASN A 76 23.70 -36.14 -0.66
CA ASN A 76 23.90 -34.82 -1.27
C ASN A 76 22.63 -33.98 -1.32
N LEU A 77 21.47 -34.51 -0.89
CA LEU A 77 20.18 -33.83 -1.00
C LEU A 77 20.17 -32.48 -0.27
N LEU A 78 20.77 -32.39 0.92
CA LEU A 78 20.86 -31.14 1.66
C LEU A 78 21.69 -30.10 0.90
N GLU A 79 22.81 -30.48 0.33
CA GLU A 79 23.67 -29.54 -0.41
C GLU A 79 23.01 -29.12 -1.73
N LYS A 80 22.33 -30.03 -2.43
CA LYS A 80 21.51 -29.68 -3.60
C LYS A 80 20.38 -28.71 -3.23
N ALA A 81 19.63 -28.98 -2.16
CA ALA A 81 18.56 -28.11 -1.68
C ALA A 81 19.10 -26.74 -1.23
N ARG A 82 20.29 -26.70 -0.60
CA ARG A 82 20.97 -25.46 -0.24
C ARG A 82 21.31 -24.64 -1.49
N THR A 83 21.89 -25.27 -2.50
CA THR A 83 22.24 -24.63 -3.77
C THR A 83 20.99 -24.10 -4.48
N GLN A 84 19.91 -24.88 -4.55
CA GLN A 84 18.62 -24.43 -5.10
C GLN A 84 18.05 -23.26 -4.31
N TRP A 85 18.13 -23.32 -2.98
CA TRP A 85 17.69 -22.22 -2.12
C TRP A 85 18.56 -20.99 -2.29
N GLN A 86 19.86 -21.12 -2.56
CA GLN A 86 20.77 -19.99 -2.78
C GLN A 86 20.47 -19.29 -4.10
N PHE A 87 20.20 -20.05 -5.16
CA PHE A 87 19.95 -19.50 -6.50
C PHE A 87 18.50 -19.05 -6.72
N GLY A 88 17.52 -19.66 -6.05
CA GLY A 88 16.12 -19.24 -6.15
C GLY A 88 15.25 -20.13 -6.98
N ASP A 89 15.71 -21.36 -7.14
CA ASP A 89 14.97 -22.46 -7.74
C ASP A 89 13.96 -23.00 -6.72
N TRP A 90 12.95 -22.18 -6.44
CA TRP A 90 11.90 -22.45 -5.47
C TRP A 90 11.04 -23.63 -5.92
N GLU A 91 10.75 -23.69 -7.22
CA GLU A 91 9.92 -24.72 -7.85
C GLU A 91 10.53 -26.10 -7.65
N SER A 92 11.84 -26.27 -7.84
CA SER A 92 12.50 -27.55 -7.60
C SER A 92 12.57 -27.92 -6.12
N LEU A 93 12.70 -26.94 -5.21
CA LEU A 93 12.64 -27.19 -3.77
C LEU A 93 11.27 -27.69 -3.33
N THR A 94 10.18 -27.16 -3.90
CA THR A 94 8.82 -27.60 -3.56
C THR A 94 8.50 -29.02 -4.01
N GLN A 95 9.32 -29.63 -4.88
CA GLN A 95 9.17 -31.03 -5.28
C GLN A 95 9.67 -32.02 -4.21
N ILE A 96 10.38 -31.55 -3.18
CA ILE A 96 10.85 -32.39 -2.07
C ILE A 96 9.66 -32.62 -1.11
N ASN A 97 9.13 -33.84 -1.08
CA ASN A 97 8.01 -34.19 -0.23
C ASN A 97 8.45 -34.63 1.15
N VAL A 98 7.52 -34.60 2.11
CA VAL A 98 7.76 -35.08 3.48
C VAL A 98 8.28 -36.51 3.50
N SER A 99 7.70 -37.40 2.68
CA SER A 99 8.12 -38.80 2.54
C SER A 99 9.59 -38.97 2.11
N ASP A 100 10.11 -38.01 1.36
CA ASP A 100 11.47 -38.06 0.80
C ASP A 100 12.52 -37.71 1.87
N ILE A 101 12.11 -36.98 2.91
CA ILE A 101 13.03 -36.41 3.91
C ILE A 101 12.76 -36.88 5.34
N GLU A 102 11.62 -37.50 5.65
CA GLU A 102 11.23 -37.82 7.04
C GLU A 102 12.25 -38.69 7.79
N HIS A 103 12.99 -39.53 7.06
CA HIS A 103 14.04 -40.41 7.57
C HIS A 103 15.47 -39.85 7.39
N HIS A 104 15.62 -38.72 6.69
CA HIS A 104 16.92 -38.12 6.41
C HIS A 104 17.56 -37.53 7.68
N PRO A 105 18.87 -37.69 7.93
CA PRO A 105 19.52 -37.15 9.12
C PRO A 105 19.37 -35.63 9.26
N GLU A 106 19.38 -34.92 8.13
CA GLU A 106 19.24 -33.46 8.06
C GLU A 106 17.81 -32.97 7.76
N ARG A 107 16.79 -33.81 7.99
CA ARG A 107 15.38 -33.54 7.68
C ARG A 107 14.85 -32.19 8.17
N ALA A 108 15.31 -31.75 9.34
CA ALA A 108 14.88 -30.49 9.95
C ALA A 108 15.32 -29.27 9.12
N LYS A 109 16.52 -29.31 8.52
CA LYS A 109 17.02 -28.24 7.63
C LYS A 109 16.37 -28.31 6.26
N LEU A 110 16.18 -29.52 5.72
CA LEU A 110 15.46 -29.72 4.45
C LEU A 110 14.03 -29.16 4.53
N ALA A 111 13.28 -29.51 5.57
CA ALA A 111 11.93 -28.99 5.78
C ALA A 111 11.91 -27.45 5.88
N LEU A 112 12.91 -26.85 6.50
CA LEU A 112 13.02 -25.39 6.59
C LEU A 112 13.28 -24.75 5.22
N LEU A 113 14.14 -25.33 4.38
CA LEU A 113 14.39 -24.82 3.02
C LEU A 113 13.14 -24.93 2.13
N VAL A 114 12.41 -26.04 2.22
CA VAL A 114 11.12 -26.23 1.50
C VAL A 114 10.07 -25.24 1.99
N SER A 115 9.98 -25.02 3.31
CA SER A 115 9.10 -24.00 3.90
C SER A 115 9.40 -22.60 3.33
N CYS A 116 10.67 -22.23 3.23
CA CYS A 116 11.08 -20.95 2.65
C CYS A 116 10.71 -20.87 1.16
N ALA A 117 10.85 -21.95 0.39
CA ALA A 117 10.45 -21.97 -1.02
C ALA A 117 8.94 -21.71 -1.18
N TRP A 118 8.09 -22.38 -0.38
CA TRP A 118 6.64 -22.13 -0.36
C TRP A 118 6.30 -20.70 0.06
N GLN A 119 7.04 -20.13 1.03
CA GLN A 119 6.89 -18.73 1.41
C GLN A 119 7.18 -17.79 0.22
N GLN A 120 8.20 -18.08 -0.59
CA GLN A 120 8.57 -17.26 -1.75
C GLN A 120 7.59 -17.40 -2.93
N LEU A 121 6.89 -18.53 -3.02
CA LEU A 121 5.82 -18.80 -3.98
C LEU A 121 4.43 -18.37 -3.46
N ASN A 122 4.36 -17.70 -2.31
CA ASN A 122 3.14 -17.20 -1.66
C ASN A 122 2.14 -18.29 -1.19
N ASP A 123 2.56 -19.56 -1.09
CA ASP A 123 1.74 -20.60 -0.43
C ASP A 123 2.07 -20.64 1.06
N PHE A 124 1.40 -19.77 1.83
CA PHE A 124 1.62 -19.68 3.27
C PHE A 124 1.06 -20.88 4.05
N ILE A 125 0.16 -21.66 3.45
CA ILE A 125 -0.40 -22.85 4.10
C ILE A 125 0.65 -23.96 4.09
N ALA A 126 1.21 -24.27 2.90
CA ALA A 126 2.30 -25.22 2.76
C ALA A 126 3.55 -24.75 3.52
N ALA A 127 3.90 -23.46 3.45
CA ALA A 127 5.03 -22.91 4.20
C ALA A 127 4.91 -23.15 5.71
N ARG A 128 3.73 -22.94 6.30
CA ARG A 128 3.48 -23.18 7.73
C ARG A 128 3.56 -24.66 8.10
N GLN A 129 3.07 -25.55 7.24
CA GLN A 129 3.15 -27.00 7.46
C GLN A 129 4.60 -27.46 7.54
N TYR A 130 5.43 -27.11 6.55
CA TYR A 130 6.86 -27.47 6.55
C TYR A 130 7.65 -26.77 7.66
N LEU A 131 7.29 -25.53 8.02
CA LEU A 131 7.92 -24.82 9.15
C LEU A 131 7.63 -25.53 10.49
N LYS A 132 6.42 -26.05 10.66
CA LYS A 132 6.04 -26.83 11.83
C LYS A 132 6.89 -28.11 11.91
N LEU A 133 7.02 -28.85 10.81
CA LEU A 133 7.88 -30.03 10.74
C LEU A 133 9.34 -29.70 11.06
N ALA A 134 9.89 -28.62 10.49
CA ALA A 134 11.25 -28.19 10.79
C ALA A 134 11.47 -27.94 12.30
N LYS A 135 10.50 -27.30 12.97
CA LYS A 135 10.54 -27.08 14.42
C LYS A 135 10.43 -28.38 15.22
N GLU A 136 9.48 -29.25 14.87
CA GLU A 136 9.24 -30.52 15.55
C GLU A 136 10.43 -31.48 15.40
N TRP A 137 11.11 -31.45 14.26
CA TRP A 137 12.34 -32.22 14.01
C TRP A 137 13.61 -31.58 14.59
N GLY A 138 13.49 -30.50 15.36
CA GLY A 138 14.60 -29.94 16.14
C GLY A 138 15.49 -28.95 15.38
N CYS A 139 14.98 -28.28 14.34
CA CYS A 139 15.76 -27.25 13.66
C CYS A 139 16.08 -26.08 14.62
N ASP A 140 17.31 -25.57 14.54
CA ASP A 140 17.77 -24.48 15.39
C ASP A 140 16.94 -23.21 15.18
N LYS A 141 16.48 -22.61 16.29
CA LYS A 141 15.60 -21.42 16.27
C LYS A 141 16.30 -20.22 15.61
N LYS A 142 17.61 -20.09 15.78
CA LYS A 142 18.39 -19.02 15.16
C LYS A 142 18.44 -19.22 13.65
N LEU A 143 18.71 -20.43 13.18
CA LEU A 143 18.67 -20.77 11.75
C LEU A 143 17.29 -20.54 11.12
N ILE A 144 16.20 -20.91 11.80
CA ILE A 144 14.82 -20.63 11.38
C ILE A 144 14.61 -19.12 11.19
N ALA A 145 14.95 -18.32 12.20
CA ALA A 145 14.79 -16.87 12.14
C ALA A 145 15.60 -16.27 11.00
N GLN A 146 16.86 -16.69 10.83
CA GLN A 146 17.75 -16.22 9.77
C GLN A 146 17.18 -16.48 8.38
N LEU A 147 16.72 -17.70 8.08
CA LEU A 147 16.20 -18.06 6.76
C LEU A 147 14.86 -17.39 6.44
N LEU A 148 13.98 -17.21 7.43
CA LEU A 148 12.73 -16.47 7.24
C LEU A 148 12.99 -14.97 6.99
N ILE A 149 13.92 -14.36 7.74
CA ILE A 149 14.35 -12.96 7.53
C ILE A 149 15.00 -12.81 6.15
N ALA A 150 15.81 -13.77 5.73
CA ALA A 150 16.39 -13.80 4.39
C ALA A 150 15.29 -13.83 3.31
N GLY A 151 14.24 -14.63 3.51
CA GLY A 151 13.06 -14.63 2.65
C GLY A 151 12.34 -13.28 2.59
N VAL A 152 12.19 -12.58 3.72
CA VAL A 152 11.63 -11.22 3.77
C VAL A 152 12.49 -10.25 2.99
N HIS A 153 13.82 -10.31 3.14
CA HIS A 153 14.73 -9.50 2.35
C HIS A 153 14.67 -9.80 0.86
N ASN A 154 14.43 -11.05 0.45
CA ASN A 154 14.24 -11.39 -0.95
C ASN A 154 12.98 -10.71 -1.52
N THR A 155 11.88 -10.77 -0.76
CA THR A 155 10.62 -10.09 -1.11
C THR A 155 10.80 -8.57 -1.15
N LEU A 156 11.52 -7.99 -0.18
CA LEU A 156 11.85 -6.56 -0.16
C LEU A 156 12.77 -6.15 -1.31
N GLY A 157 13.70 -7.03 -1.73
CA GLY A 157 14.54 -6.81 -2.90
C GLY A 157 13.73 -6.79 -4.19
N ARG A 158 12.85 -7.79 -4.39
CA ARG A 158 11.90 -7.84 -5.50
C ARG A 158 11.00 -6.60 -5.55
N ALA A 159 10.45 -6.22 -4.39
CA ALA A 159 9.64 -5.00 -4.26
C ALA A 159 10.46 -3.76 -4.61
N ALA A 160 11.65 -3.59 -4.02
CA ALA A 160 12.52 -2.43 -4.27
C ALA A 160 12.95 -2.33 -5.75
N THR A 161 13.15 -3.46 -6.43
CA THR A 161 13.40 -3.48 -7.87
C THR A 161 12.18 -3.04 -8.67
N LEU A 162 11.01 -3.64 -8.42
CA LEU A 162 9.78 -3.30 -9.14
C LEU A 162 9.39 -1.83 -8.98
N LEU A 163 9.74 -1.25 -7.83
CA LEU A 163 9.47 0.14 -7.49
C LEU A 163 10.49 1.15 -8.09
N GLY A 164 11.47 0.72 -8.90
CA GLY A 164 12.20 1.59 -9.84
C GLY A 164 13.10 2.73 -9.31
N GLY A 165 13.19 2.99 -8.00
CA GLY A 165 13.82 4.22 -7.47
C GLY A 165 15.15 4.09 -6.72
N ASP A 166 15.59 2.89 -6.35
CA ASP A 166 16.80 2.70 -5.52
C ASP A 166 17.45 1.33 -5.77
N GLU A 167 18.16 1.21 -6.90
CA GLU A 167 18.93 0.01 -7.28
C GLU A 167 19.87 -0.44 -6.15
N LYS A 168 20.42 0.52 -5.39
CA LYS A 168 21.33 0.27 -4.27
C LYS A 168 20.61 -0.39 -3.09
N ARG A 169 19.36 -0.01 -2.81
CA ARG A 169 18.51 -0.63 -1.78
C ARG A 169 18.01 -2.00 -2.20
N ALA A 170 17.58 -2.17 -3.45
CA ALA A 170 17.24 -3.48 -4.00
C ALA A 170 18.43 -4.44 -3.89
N LEU A 171 19.62 -3.98 -4.30
CA LEU A 171 20.87 -4.73 -4.18
C LEU A 171 21.20 -5.04 -2.71
N ASN A 172 21.04 -4.09 -1.79
CA ASN A 172 21.28 -4.34 -0.36
C ASN A 172 20.30 -5.39 0.21
N HIS A 173 19.03 -5.37 -0.20
CA HIS A 173 18.06 -6.38 0.19
C HIS A 173 18.37 -7.75 -0.42
N PHE A 174 18.76 -7.84 -1.69
CA PHE A 174 19.23 -9.10 -2.28
C PHE A 174 20.54 -9.61 -1.65
N GLN A 175 21.43 -8.72 -1.23
CA GLN A 175 22.60 -9.10 -0.44
C GLN A 175 22.21 -9.66 0.92
N CYS A 176 21.23 -9.05 1.59
CA CYS A 176 20.72 -9.55 2.86
C CYS A 176 19.88 -10.83 2.72
N SER A 177 19.27 -11.09 1.56
CA SER A 177 18.48 -12.29 1.31
C SER A 177 19.32 -13.56 1.14
N VAL A 178 20.64 -13.43 1.02
CA VAL A 178 21.57 -14.56 0.93
C VAL A 178 22.55 -14.62 2.11
N LYS A 179 22.44 -13.70 3.06
CA LYS A 179 23.23 -13.71 4.32
C LYS A 179 22.71 -14.82 5.23
N GLY A 180 23.59 -15.73 5.63
CA GLY A 180 23.27 -16.83 6.56
C GLY A 180 23.70 -18.22 6.09
N ILE A 181 24.28 -18.35 4.90
CA ILE A 181 24.78 -19.63 4.37
C ILE A 181 26.24 -19.47 3.91
N ASN A 182 27.08 -20.49 4.15
CA ASN A 182 28.47 -20.55 3.69
C ASN A 182 28.54 -20.52 2.14
N GLY A 183 29.49 -19.75 1.58
CA GLY A 183 29.72 -19.65 0.13
C GLY A 183 30.25 -18.27 -0.30
N ASP A 184 30.56 -18.12 -1.60
CA ASP A 184 30.94 -16.82 -2.18
C ASP A 184 29.71 -15.91 -2.28
N LEU A 185 29.53 -15.09 -1.24
CA LEU A 185 28.43 -14.13 -1.10
C LEU A 185 28.31 -13.19 -2.30
N LYS A 186 29.41 -12.89 -2.99
CA LYS A 186 29.40 -11.98 -4.14
C LYS A 186 28.73 -12.62 -5.34
N LEU A 187 29.06 -13.87 -5.64
CA LEU A 187 28.44 -14.62 -6.73
C LEU A 187 26.97 -14.96 -6.43
N ILE A 188 26.68 -15.36 -5.19
CA ILE A 188 25.34 -15.85 -4.81
C ILE A 188 24.28 -14.74 -4.90
N HIS A 189 24.54 -13.54 -4.37
CA HIS A 189 23.55 -12.46 -4.46
C HIS A 189 23.36 -11.95 -5.91
N GLN A 190 24.38 -12.04 -6.76
CA GLN A 190 24.27 -11.69 -8.19
C GLN A 190 23.35 -12.66 -8.92
N VAL A 191 23.54 -13.96 -8.74
CA VAL A 191 22.66 -14.98 -9.34
C VAL A 191 21.24 -14.86 -8.80
N ARG A 192 21.09 -14.65 -7.48
CA ARG A 192 19.81 -14.36 -6.83
C ARG A 192 19.10 -13.17 -7.45
N THR A 193 19.79 -12.04 -7.58
CA THR A 193 19.26 -10.81 -8.16
C THR A 193 18.81 -11.10 -9.59
N GLN A 194 19.69 -11.68 -10.42
CA GLN A 194 19.39 -12.03 -11.81
C GLN A 194 18.14 -12.92 -11.92
N GLN A 195 18.05 -13.99 -11.13
CA GLN A 195 16.96 -14.95 -11.20
C GLN A 195 15.62 -14.33 -10.77
N GLU A 196 15.63 -13.49 -9.74
CA GLU A 196 14.42 -12.76 -9.33
C GLU A 196 14.05 -11.68 -10.35
N LEU A 197 15.02 -10.95 -10.91
CA LEU A 197 14.76 -9.99 -12.00
C LEU A 197 14.18 -10.68 -13.24
N THR A 198 14.68 -11.85 -13.62
CA THR A 198 14.13 -12.67 -14.70
C THR A 198 12.72 -13.16 -14.37
N ARG A 199 12.47 -13.62 -13.14
CA ARG A 199 11.11 -14.05 -12.70
C ARG A 199 10.13 -12.87 -12.68
N LEU A 200 10.63 -11.67 -12.43
CA LEU A 200 9.87 -10.42 -12.53
C LEU A 200 9.73 -9.90 -13.99
N GLY A 201 10.31 -10.60 -14.97
CA GLY A 201 10.26 -10.21 -16.38
C GLY A 201 11.10 -8.98 -16.75
N LEU A 202 12.00 -8.55 -15.87
CA LEU A 202 12.79 -7.33 -16.03
C LEU A 202 14.05 -7.54 -16.89
N ILE A 203 14.47 -8.79 -17.06
CA ILE A 203 15.59 -9.20 -17.91
C ILE A 203 15.28 -10.55 -18.55
N SER A 204 15.50 -10.66 -19.87
CA SER A 204 15.29 -11.90 -20.63
C SER A 204 16.19 -13.04 -20.12
N GLN A 205 15.69 -14.28 -20.21
CA GLN A 205 16.41 -15.50 -19.79
C GLN A 205 17.75 -15.74 -20.52
N SER A 206 18.09 -14.96 -21.54
CA SER A 206 19.31 -15.10 -22.34
C SER A 206 20.35 -14.04 -22.01
N MET A 207 21.17 -14.31 -20.99
CA MET A 207 22.58 -13.93 -21.02
C MET A 207 23.41 -15.05 -20.39
N PRO A 208 24.20 -15.79 -21.18
CA PRO A 208 25.43 -16.37 -20.69
C PRO A 208 26.46 -15.25 -20.52
N LEU A 209 27.28 -15.39 -19.48
CA LEU A 209 28.50 -14.63 -19.23
C LEU A 209 29.37 -14.46 -20.50
N LEU A 210 29.93 -13.25 -20.65
CA LEU A 210 30.94 -12.76 -21.61
C LEU A 210 30.51 -12.51 -23.08
N GLY A 211 30.44 -11.20 -23.40
CA GLY A 211 31.08 -10.58 -24.57
C GLY A 211 30.54 -10.90 -25.97
N GLN A 212 29.72 -10.01 -26.53
CA GLN A 212 29.97 -9.28 -27.79
C GLN A 212 28.75 -8.43 -28.19
N GLN A 213 29.03 -7.42 -29.03
CA GLN A 213 28.14 -6.33 -29.43
C GLN A 213 26.99 -6.75 -30.36
N SER A 214 25.95 -5.91 -30.33
CA SER A 214 24.99 -5.61 -31.42
C SER A 214 23.92 -6.69 -31.69
N THR A 215 22.69 -6.40 -32.13
CA THR A 215 22.11 -5.22 -32.77
C THR A 215 20.68 -4.96 -32.30
N ASP A 216 20.34 -3.67 -32.29
CA ASP A 216 19.02 -3.07 -32.17
C ASP A 216 17.99 -3.70 -33.13
N THR A 217 16.79 -3.99 -32.62
CA THR A 217 15.58 -4.06 -33.46
C THR A 217 14.38 -3.65 -32.62
N ARG A 218 13.90 -2.43 -32.88
CA ARG A 218 12.67 -1.85 -32.34
C ARG A 218 11.50 -2.83 -32.47
N GLN A 219 11.02 -3.34 -31.34
CA GLN A 219 9.67 -3.84 -31.19
C GLN A 219 8.89 -2.83 -30.34
N THR A 220 7.77 -2.38 -30.89
CA THR A 220 6.76 -1.54 -30.25
C THR A 220 6.35 -2.19 -28.92
N ALA A 221 6.85 -1.66 -27.80
CA ALA A 221 6.62 -2.20 -26.47
C ALA A 221 5.14 -2.06 -26.09
N THR A 222 4.45 -3.18 -26.02
CA THR A 222 3.18 -3.28 -25.31
C THR A 222 3.51 -3.21 -23.82
N PHE A 223 3.11 -2.13 -23.14
CA PHE A 223 3.28 -2.00 -21.69
C PHE A 223 2.63 -3.20 -20.98
N SER A 224 3.32 -3.77 -19.98
CA SER A 224 2.73 -4.78 -19.10
C SER A 224 1.52 -4.18 -18.35
N GLY A 225 0.57 -5.02 -17.92
CA GLY A 225 -0.60 -4.58 -17.15
C GLY A 225 -0.20 -3.70 -15.96
N GLN A 226 0.78 -4.17 -15.19
CA GLN A 226 1.38 -3.42 -14.08
C GLN A 226 1.87 -2.02 -14.47
N GLN A 227 2.57 -1.87 -15.60
CA GLN A 227 3.08 -0.56 -16.04
C GLN A 227 1.95 0.41 -16.39
N LYS A 228 0.86 -0.07 -16.98
CA LYS A 228 -0.32 0.75 -17.27
C LYS A 228 -0.99 1.24 -15.98
N ILE A 229 -1.13 0.35 -15.00
CA ILE A 229 -1.64 0.69 -13.67
C ILE A 229 -0.77 1.75 -13.00
N LEU A 230 0.55 1.53 -12.95
CA LEU A 230 1.48 2.50 -12.36
C LEU A 230 1.44 3.85 -13.09
N ALA A 231 1.40 3.86 -14.42
CA ALA A 231 1.30 5.09 -15.20
C ALA A 231 0.00 5.87 -14.91
N LEU A 232 -1.12 5.15 -14.74
CA LEU A 232 -2.39 5.76 -14.35
C LEU A 232 -2.33 6.32 -12.92
N MET A 233 -1.85 5.54 -11.94
CA MET A 233 -1.69 6.02 -10.56
C MET A 233 -0.72 7.22 -10.47
N LYS A 234 0.34 7.22 -11.28
CA LYS A 234 1.27 8.35 -11.40
C LYS A 234 0.60 9.62 -11.93
N SER A 235 -0.33 9.50 -12.87
CA SER A 235 -1.00 10.67 -13.48
C SER A 235 -1.95 11.37 -12.50
N MET A 236 -2.56 10.61 -11.58
CA MET A 236 -3.37 11.15 -10.48
C MET A 236 -2.55 11.51 -9.24
N SER A 237 -1.26 11.15 -9.15
CA SER A 237 -0.45 11.40 -7.95
C SER A 237 -0.31 12.89 -7.61
N PRO A 238 -0.45 13.28 -6.33
CA PRO A 238 -0.46 14.68 -5.93
C PRO A 238 0.88 15.36 -6.18
N ARG A 239 0.85 16.62 -6.64
CA ARG A 239 2.02 17.48 -6.79
C ARG A 239 2.08 18.55 -5.71
N VAL A 240 3.29 18.92 -5.32
CA VAL A 240 3.51 19.96 -4.31
C VAL A 240 3.07 21.32 -4.86
N MET A 241 2.16 21.99 -4.16
CA MET A 241 1.82 23.40 -4.36
C MET A 241 2.92 24.29 -3.76
N ARG A 242 3.41 25.29 -4.50
CA ARG A 242 4.50 26.17 -4.00
C ARG A 242 3.99 27.41 -3.27
N THR A 243 2.81 27.90 -3.61
CA THR A 243 2.29 29.17 -3.07
C THR A 243 1.11 28.97 -2.14
N ARG A 244 0.28 27.95 -2.36
CA ARG A 244 -0.92 27.69 -1.56
C ARG A 244 -0.71 26.65 -0.48
N LYS A 245 -1.56 26.72 0.55
CA LYS A 245 -1.67 25.69 1.59
C LYS A 245 -2.89 24.81 1.36
N LYS A 246 -2.95 23.72 2.12
CA LYS A 246 -4.14 22.85 2.20
C LYS A 246 -4.95 23.20 3.45
N VAL A 247 -6.24 23.00 3.37
CA VAL A 247 -7.21 23.10 4.48
C VAL A 247 -8.17 21.92 4.39
N ARG A 248 -8.68 21.46 5.54
CA ARG A 248 -9.83 20.53 5.57
C ARG A 248 -11.11 21.36 5.57
N ILE A 249 -12.07 20.97 4.74
CA ILE A 249 -13.43 21.53 4.70
C ILE A 249 -14.40 20.36 4.86
N GLY A 250 -15.46 20.54 5.63
CA GLY A 250 -16.48 19.54 5.91
C GLY A 250 -16.28 18.82 7.25
N GLY A 251 -16.79 17.60 7.34
CA GLY A 251 -16.75 16.81 8.57
C GLY A 251 -15.34 16.47 9.04
N ASP A 252 -15.20 16.16 10.33
CA ASP A 252 -13.95 15.62 10.90
C ASP A 252 -13.64 14.20 10.39
N HIS A 253 -14.59 13.54 9.75
CA HIS A 253 -14.49 12.20 9.18
C HIS A 253 -15.08 12.21 7.77
N ASP A 254 -15.97 11.26 7.46
CA ASP A 254 -16.76 11.28 6.24
C ASP A 254 -17.43 12.64 5.95
N GLY A 255 -17.50 12.99 4.66
CA GLY A 255 -17.97 14.29 4.18
C GLY A 255 -16.99 15.45 4.40
N GLY A 256 -15.72 15.17 4.73
CA GLY A 256 -14.67 16.18 4.87
C GLY A 256 -13.49 15.92 3.96
N TYR A 257 -13.10 16.93 3.16
CA TYR A 257 -12.04 16.81 2.16
C TYR A 257 -10.91 17.79 2.42
N VAL A 258 -9.68 17.36 2.13
CA VAL A 258 -8.50 18.22 2.17
C VAL A 258 -8.28 18.86 0.80
N VAL A 259 -8.42 20.18 0.75
CA VAL A 259 -8.46 21.00 -0.47
C VAL A 259 -7.49 22.18 -0.39
N PRO A 260 -7.13 22.83 -1.52
CA PRO A 260 -6.40 24.09 -1.50
C PRO A 260 -7.16 25.20 -0.74
N ASP A 261 -6.43 26.00 0.04
CA ASP A 261 -6.97 27.13 0.82
C ASP A 261 -7.75 28.17 0.00
N CYS A 262 -7.50 28.21 -1.31
CA CYS A 262 -8.17 29.10 -2.24
C CYS A 262 -9.63 28.73 -2.50
N VAL A 263 -10.09 27.59 -1.97
CA VAL A 263 -11.52 27.25 -1.90
C VAL A 263 -12.33 28.34 -1.21
N LEU A 264 -11.76 28.98 -0.17
CA LEU A 264 -12.40 30.06 0.59
C LEU A 264 -12.53 31.36 -0.20
N GLN A 265 -11.92 31.42 -1.40
CA GLN A 265 -12.05 32.53 -2.35
C GLN A 265 -13.07 32.24 -3.45
N CYS A 266 -13.66 31.04 -3.48
CA CYS A 266 -14.77 30.72 -4.35
C CYS A 266 -16.03 31.45 -3.86
N ASP A 267 -16.94 31.76 -4.78
CA ASP A 267 -18.25 32.34 -4.49
C ASP A 267 -19.39 31.35 -4.76
N SER A 268 -19.11 30.31 -5.54
CA SER A 268 -20.10 29.33 -5.98
C SER A 268 -19.51 27.93 -6.08
N ALA A 269 -20.32 26.91 -5.87
CA ALA A 269 -19.94 25.51 -6.03
C ALA A 269 -21.06 24.70 -6.71
N ILE A 270 -20.67 23.67 -7.46
CA ILE A 270 -21.54 22.54 -7.81
C ILE A 270 -21.16 21.39 -6.89
N SER A 271 -22.14 20.74 -6.26
CA SER A 271 -21.98 19.52 -5.47
C SER A 271 -22.92 18.46 -5.99
N ILE A 272 -22.39 17.33 -6.46
CA ILE A 272 -23.14 16.24 -7.10
C ILE A 272 -22.98 14.98 -6.27
N GLY A 273 -24.10 14.30 -5.98
CA GLY A 273 -24.18 13.19 -5.03
C GLY A 273 -23.87 13.71 -3.63
N ILE A 274 -24.90 14.26 -3.00
CA ILE A 274 -24.80 14.88 -1.69
C ILE A 274 -25.12 13.90 -0.56
N GLY A 275 -25.84 12.81 -0.88
CA GLY A 275 -26.24 11.81 0.09
C GLY A 275 -26.96 12.40 1.30
N ASP A 276 -26.76 11.77 2.45
CA ASP A 276 -27.26 12.20 3.75
C ASP A 276 -26.23 12.99 4.59
N ASN A 277 -25.01 13.18 4.07
CA ASN A 277 -23.94 13.95 4.71
C ASN A 277 -23.53 15.15 3.84
N VAL A 278 -24.03 16.33 4.21
CA VAL A 278 -23.73 17.61 3.51
C VAL A 278 -22.74 18.49 4.26
N SER A 279 -21.90 17.91 5.13
CA SER A 279 -20.99 18.68 5.98
C SER A 279 -20.01 19.54 5.17
N PHE A 280 -19.44 19.01 4.08
CA PHE A 280 -18.62 19.78 3.12
C PHE A 280 -19.37 21.00 2.57
N ASP A 281 -20.54 20.76 1.98
CA ASP A 281 -21.38 21.79 1.37
C ASP A 281 -21.78 22.85 2.40
N LEU A 282 -22.12 22.42 3.62
CA LEU A 282 -22.55 23.29 4.71
C LEU A 282 -21.42 24.21 5.14
N GLU A 283 -20.18 23.72 5.25
CA GLU A 283 -19.06 24.56 5.59
C GLU A 283 -18.75 25.58 4.48
N LEU A 284 -18.81 25.19 3.20
CA LEU A 284 -18.70 26.14 2.09
C LEU A 284 -19.79 27.22 2.18
N ALA A 285 -21.03 26.81 2.44
CA ALA A 285 -22.17 27.70 2.54
C ALA A 285 -22.08 28.68 3.72
N ASN A 286 -21.54 28.23 4.86
CA ASN A 286 -21.23 29.07 6.02
C ASN A 286 -20.14 30.10 5.71
N HIS A 287 -19.22 29.79 4.79
CA HIS A 287 -18.26 30.75 4.23
C HIS A 287 -18.85 31.66 3.14
N GLY A 288 -20.17 31.58 2.91
CA GLY A 288 -20.89 32.46 1.99
C GLY A 288 -20.96 31.96 0.55
N ILE A 289 -20.41 30.77 0.26
CA ILE A 289 -20.39 30.14 -1.07
C ILE A 289 -21.79 29.64 -1.40
N LYS A 290 -22.28 29.94 -2.60
CA LYS A 290 -23.56 29.42 -3.07
C LYS A 290 -23.37 28.02 -3.67
N VAL A 291 -24.01 27.01 -3.08
CA VAL A 291 -23.83 25.61 -3.50
C VAL A 291 -25.07 25.14 -4.25
N LEU A 292 -24.89 24.76 -5.52
CA LEU A 292 -25.90 24.05 -6.29
C LEU A 292 -25.72 22.55 -6.04
N GLN A 293 -26.72 21.93 -5.44
CA GLN A 293 -26.70 20.55 -5.00
C GLN A 293 -27.55 19.70 -5.95
N PHE A 294 -27.00 18.58 -6.38
CA PHE A 294 -27.62 17.66 -7.33
C PHE A 294 -27.54 16.24 -6.81
N ASP A 295 -28.68 15.63 -6.51
CA ASP A 295 -28.75 14.22 -6.16
C ASP A 295 -30.14 13.67 -6.46
N HIS A 296 -30.21 12.57 -7.23
CA HIS A 296 -31.48 11.95 -7.60
C HIS A 296 -31.96 10.92 -6.56
N THR A 297 -31.10 10.52 -5.62
CA THR A 297 -31.37 9.46 -4.64
C THR A 297 -32.05 9.97 -3.38
N VAL A 298 -31.90 11.27 -3.06
CA VAL A 298 -32.51 11.92 -1.89
C VAL A 298 -33.62 12.89 -2.29
N ASP A 299 -34.62 13.06 -1.44
CA ASP A 299 -35.74 14.00 -1.70
C ASP A 299 -35.37 15.46 -1.43
N ALA A 300 -34.43 15.70 -0.52
CA ALA A 300 -33.90 17.01 -0.15
C ALA A 300 -32.58 16.84 0.63
N PRO A 301 -31.76 17.89 0.76
CA PRO A 301 -30.61 17.89 1.66
C PRO A 301 -31.07 17.66 3.11
N PRO A 302 -30.27 16.96 3.94
CA PRO A 302 -30.59 16.69 5.35
C PRO A 302 -30.66 17.97 6.20
N ILE A 303 -30.02 19.05 5.75
CA ILE A 303 -29.98 20.36 6.41
C ILE A 303 -30.31 21.44 5.40
N SER A 304 -31.18 22.38 5.78
CA SER A 304 -31.51 23.56 4.97
C SER A 304 -30.51 24.69 5.21
N HIS A 305 -30.08 25.37 4.14
CA HIS A 305 -29.26 26.57 4.23
C HIS A 305 -29.64 27.57 3.13
N PRO A 306 -29.68 28.90 3.38
CA PRO A 306 -30.10 29.89 2.38
C PRO A 306 -29.19 29.99 1.14
N LYS A 307 -27.98 29.42 1.23
CA LYS A 307 -27.01 29.33 0.12
C LYS A 307 -27.07 28.00 -0.64
N PHE A 308 -27.90 27.06 -0.20
CA PHE A 308 -28.16 25.82 -0.93
C PHE A 308 -29.24 26.03 -1.98
N VAL A 309 -29.00 25.49 -3.17
CA VAL A 309 -29.98 25.37 -4.25
C VAL A 309 -29.98 23.92 -4.69
N PHE A 310 -30.97 23.16 -4.21
CA PHE A 310 -31.07 21.73 -4.48
C PHE A 310 -31.99 21.44 -5.68
N GLU A 311 -31.56 20.55 -6.55
CA GLU A 311 -32.36 19.94 -7.61
C GLU A 311 -32.24 18.41 -7.49
N LYS A 312 -33.38 17.71 -7.42
CA LYS A 312 -33.40 16.23 -7.37
C LYS A 312 -33.07 15.63 -8.74
N LYS A 313 -31.81 15.75 -9.14
CA LYS A 313 -31.27 15.26 -10.41
C LYS A 313 -29.85 14.75 -10.22
N GLY A 314 -29.50 13.69 -10.93
CA GLY A 314 -28.16 13.11 -10.97
C GLY A 314 -27.35 13.61 -12.16
N TRP A 315 -26.06 13.31 -12.16
CA TRP A 315 -25.20 13.51 -13.33
C TRP A 315 -25.19 12.23 -14.17
N GLY A 316 -25.65 12.33 -15.42
CA GLY A 316 -25.68 11.22 -16.38
C GLY A 316 -24.87 11.50 -17.63
N ARG A 317 -24.73 10.47 -18.47
CA ARG A 317 -24.08 10.59 -19.79
C ARG A 317 -24.81 11.58 -20.70
N HIS A 318 -26.13 11.57 -20.61
CA HIS A 318 -27.07 12.38 -21.36
C HIS A 318 -28.15 12.91 -20.41
N THR A 319 -28.76 14.03 -20.79
CA THR A 319 -29.96 14.52 -20.10
C THR A 319 -31.15 13.62 -20.44
N GLU A 320 -31.60 12.82 -19.48
CA GLU A 320 -32.73 11.91 -19.61
C GLU A 320 -33.32 11.57 -18.24
N GLY A 321 -34.65 11.65 -18.11
CA GLY A 321 -35.35 11.32 -16.86
C GLY A 321 -34.82 12.14 -15.68
N ASP A 322 -34.25 11.44 -14.69
CA ASP A 322 -33.67 12.03 -13.48
C ASP A 322 -32.20 12.42 -13.59
N PHE A 323 -31.62 12.29 -14.77
CA PHE A 323 -30.23 12.60 -15.02
C PHE A 323 -30.07 13.80 -15.94
N LEU A 324 -29.02 14.57 -15.68
CA LEU A 324 -28.57 15.70 -16.47
C LEU A 324 -27.17 15.42 -16.96
N ASP A 325 -26.89 15.71 -18.23
CA ASP A 325 -25.48 15.78 -18.66
C ASP A 325 -24.78 17.03 -18.09
N PHE A 326 -23.45 17.05 -18.22
CA PHE A 326 -22.66 18.13 -17.63
C PHE A 326 -22.94 19.50 -18.26
N ASN A 327 -23.31 19.58 -19.55
CA ASN A 327 -23.67 20.85 -20.17
C ASN A 327 -24.92 21.43 -19.50
N ALA A 328 -25.89 20.58 -19.22
CA ALA A 328 -27.13 20.96 -18.58
C ALA A 328 -26.90 21.37 -17.10
N LEU A 329 -26.06 20.65 -16.35
CA LEU A 329 -25.63 21.04 -15.00
C LEU A 329 -24.87 22.38 -15.01
N PHE A 330 -23.91 22.52 -15.91
CA PHE A 330 -23.12 23.74 -16.06
C PHE A 330 -23.97 24.94 -16.47
N SER A 331 -24.99 24.75 -17.31
CA SER A 331 -25.91 25.84 -17.69
C SER A 331 -26.71 26.36 -16.50
N ARG A 332 -27.18 25.46 -15.61
CA ARG A 332 -27.83 25.83 -14.34
C ARG A 332 -26.86 26.60 -13.45
N PHE A 333 -25.62 26.15 -13.36
CA PHE A 333 -24.58 26.84 -12.60
C PHE A 333 -24.25 28.22 -13.17
N LYS A 334 -24.15 28.37 -14.49
CA LYS A 334 -23.92 29.68 -15.11
C LYS A 334 -25.06 30.68 -14.86
N SER A 335 -26.29 30.22 -14.62
CA SER A 335 -27.42 31.11 -14.31
C SER A 335 -27.25 31.91 -13.02
N ILE A 336 -26.40 31.44 -12.10
CA ILE A 336 -26.08 32.17 -10.85
C ILE A 336 -24.85 33.09 -10.98
N SER A 337 -24.33 33.30 -12.20
CA SER A 337 -23.18 34.17 -12.50
C SER A 337 -21.94 33.92 -11.61
N PRO A 338 -21.43 32.68 -11.56
CA PRO A 338 -20.33 32.31 -10.68
C PRO A 338 -19.02 32.99 -11.11
N GLY A 339 -18.28 33.56 -10.16
CA GLY A 339 -16.98 34.18 -10.41
C GLY A 339 -15.85 33.18 -10.26
N ARG A 340 -15.63 32.71 -9.02
CA ARG A 340 -14.68 31.65 -8.68
C ARG A 340 -15.41 30.42 -8.17
N ALA A 341 -15.13 29.28 -8.78
CA ALA A 341 -16.00 28.11 -8.69
C ALA A 341 -15.27 26.85 -8.21
N LEU A 342 -15.99 26.01 -7.46
CA LEU A 342 -15.62 24.65 -7.09
C LEU A 342 -16.59 23.63 -7.70
N LEU A 343 -16.08 22.46 -8.08
CA LEU A 343 -16.88 21.29 -8.42
C LEU A 343 -16.56 20.16 -7.43
N LYS A 344 -17.57 19.66 -6.72
CA LYS A 344 -17.53 18.42 -5.94
C LYS A 344 -18.40 17.38 -6.64
N PHE A 345 -17.90 16.17 -6.79
CA PHE A 345 -18.75 15.04 -7.19
C PHE A 345 -18.31 13.74 -6.52
N ASP A 346 -19.29 13.00 -6.05
CA ASP A 346 -19.17 11.63 -5.53
C ASP A 346 -20.46 10.95 -5.97
N ILE A 347 -20.39 10.07 -6.97
CA ILE A 347 -21.59 9.55 -7.64
C ILE A 347 -21.55 8.03 -7.77
N GLU A 348 -20.91 7.37 -6.81
CA GLU A 348 -21.01 5.92 -6.60
C GLU A 348 -20.68 5.08 -7.85
N GLY A 349 -19.63 5.48 -8.59
CA GLY A 349 -19.10 4.72 -9.73
C GLY A 349 -19.55 5.18 -11.12
N ASP A 350 -20.46 6.15 -11.19
CA ASP A 350 -20.87 6.77 -12.46
C ASP A 350 -19.87 7.83 -12.98
N GLU A 351 -18.76 8.07 -12.26
CA GLU A 351 -17.78 9.12 -12.58
C GLU A 351 -17.20 8.94 -13.98
N TYR A 352 -16.80 7.73 -14.34
CA TYR A 352 -16.09 7.46 -15.58
C TYR A 352 -16.99 7.63 -16.80
N ALA A 353 -18.20 7.09 -16.69
CA ALA A 353 -19.24 7.15 -17.70
C ALA A 353 -19.64 8.60 -18.03
N THR A 354 -19.84 9.41 -16.99
CA THR A 354 -20.28 10.80 -17.10
C THR A 354 -19.15 11.74 -17.54
N LEU A 355 -17.94 11.54 -17.01
CA LEU A 355 -16.76 12.27 -17.46
C LEU A 355 -16.44 11.96 -18.93
N ALA A 356 -16.66 10.73 -19.41
CA ALA A 356 -16.42 10.36 -20.81
C ALA A 356 -17.21 11.21 -21.82
N THR A 357 -18.41 11.69 -21.49
CA THR A 357 -19.20 12.59 -22.35
C THR A 357 -19.02 14.08 -22.04
N THR A 358 -18.31 14.42 -20.96
CA THR A 358 -18.08 15.80 -20.53
C THR A 358 -16.96 16.48 -21.32
N ASP A 359 -17.19 17.70 -21.80
CA ASP A 359 -16.15 18.52 -22.42
C ASP A 359 -15.16 19.03 -21.35
N SER A 360 -13.88 18.72 -21.51
CA SER A 360 -12.82 19.14 -20.58
C SER A 360 -12.71 20.66 -20.48
N ASN A 361 -13.11 21.41 -21.51
CA ASN A 361 -13.09 22.88 -21.45
C ASN A 361 -14.09 23.45 -20.44
N LEU A 362 -15.19 22.74 -20.16
CA LEU A 362 -16.13 23.14 -19.11
C LEU A 362 -15.54 22.92 -17.72
N LEU A 363 -14.74 21.85 -17.55
CA LEU A 363 -14.03 21.59 -16.30
C LEU A 363 -13.01 22.71 -15.98
N ALA A 364 -12.39 23.31 -17.01
CA ALA A 364 -11.46 24.43 -16.87
C ALA A 364 -12.07 25.69 -16.19
N TYR A 365 -13.40 25.75 -16.08
CA TYR A 365 -14.12 26.82 -15.39
C TYR A 365 -13.91 26.77 -13.87
N PHE A 366 -13.73 25.57 -13.31
CA PHE A 366 -13.61 25.37 -11.86
C PHE A 366 -12.16 25.58 -11.43
N ASP A 367 -11.95 26.35 -10.38
CA ASP A 367 -10.64 26.54 -9.77
C ASP A 367 -10.18 25.27 -9.07
N ILE A 368 -11.11 24.59 -8.42
CA ILE A 368 -10.89 23.37 -7.65
C ILE A 368 -11.91 22.33 -8.10
N ILE A 369 -11.45 21.10 -8.28
CA ILE A 369 -12.30 19.93 -8.42
C ILE A 369 -11.96 18.99 -7.28
N VAL A 370 -12.97 18.51 -6.56
CA VAL A 370 -12.83 17.50 -5.50
C VAL A 370 -13.74 16.34 -5.86
N CYS A 371 -13.25 15.12 -5.78
CA CYS A 371 -14.08 13.97 -6.10
C CYS A 371 -13.64 12.70 -5.42
N GLU A 372 -14.57 11.76 -5.32
CA GLU A 372 -14.31 10.35 -5.03
C GLU A 372 -14.34 9.55 -6.32
N ILE A 373 -13.34 8.69 -6.51
CA ILE A 373 -13.30 7.74 -7.62
C ILE A 373 -13.41 6.32 -7.09
N HIS A 374 -14.35 5.55 -7.65
CA HIS A 374 -14.79 4.27 -7.08
C HIS A 374 -14.29 3.04 -7.86
N TRP A 375 -14.15 1.92 -7.14
CA TRP A 375 -13.87 0.59 -7.70
C TRP A 375 -12.53 0.46 -8.45
N LEU A 376 -11.47 1.10 -7.95
CA LEU A 376 -10.14 1.00 -8.56
C LEU A 376 -9.54 -0.42 -8.49
N ASP A 377 -10.10 -1.33 -7.69
CA ASP A 377 -9.78 -2.76 -7.73
C ASP A 377 -10.13 -3.42 -9.07
N ARG A 378 -11.02 -2.81 -9.86
CA ARG A 378 -11.42 -3.30 -11.19
C ARG A 378 -10.48 -2.90 -12.31
N LEU A 379 -9.38 -2.20 -12.04
CA LEU A 379 -8.46 -1.71 -13.07
C LEU A 379 -7.76 -2.83 -13.89
N VAL A 380 -7.88 -4.09 -13.49
CA VAL A 380 -7.46 -5.25 -14.32
C VAL A 380 -8.35 -5.43 -15.56
N ASP A 381 -9.61 -4.99 -15.51
CA ASP A 381 -10.52 -5.01 -16.66
C ASP A 381 -10.10 -3.91 -17.66
N PRO A 382 -9.71 -4.25 -18.90
CA PRO A 382 -9.22 -3.28 -19.87
C PRO A 382 -10.25 -2.21 -20.27
N VAL A 383 -11.54 -2.54 -20.27
CA VAL A 383 -12.61 -1.58 -20.62
C VAL A 383 -12.79 -0.58 -19.48
N PHE A 384 -12.81 -1.10 -18.24
CA PHE A 384 -12.87 -0.25 -17.06
C PHE A 384 -11.64 0.65 -16.96
N PHE A 385 -10.44 0.08 -17.11
CA PHE A 385 -9.17 0.82 -17.12
C PHE A 385 -9.20 1.98 -18.11
N GLU A 386 -9.65 1.76 -19.35
CA GLU A 386 -9.71 2.80 -20.36
C GLU A 386 -10.71 3.91 -19.97
N GLY A 387 -11.84 3.55 -19.36
CA GLY A 387 -12.79 4.50 -18.81
C GLY A 387 -12.17 5.39 -17.72
N VAL A 388 -11.47 4.79 -16.75
CA VAL A 388 -10.76 5.54 -15.70
C VAL A 388 -9.66 6.42 -16.32
N HIS A 389 -8.85 5.87 -17.22
CA HIS A 389 -7.76 6.58 -17.87
C HIS A 389 -8.25 7.82 -18.65
N GLN A 390 -9.35 7.69 -19.41
CA GLN A 390 -9.95 8.83 -20.11
C GLN A 390 -10.51 9.88 -19.16
N ALA A 391 -11.20 9.46 -18.10
CA ALA A 391 -11.75 10.35 -17.09
C ALA A 391 -10.65 11.17 -16.39
N ILE A 392 -9.58 10.51 -15.93
CA ILE A 392 -8.43 11.17 -15.30
C ILE A 392 -7.74 12.11 -16.29
N ASN A 393 -7.54 11.70 -17.55
CA ASN A 393 -6.94 12.57 -18.56
C ASN A 393 -7.73 13.86 -18.80
N LYS A 394 -9.06 13.81 -18.75
CA LYS A 394 -9.90 15.02 -18.83
C LYS A 394 -9.70 15.94 -17.62
N LEU A 395 -9.70 15.39 -16.41
CA LEU A 395 -9.47 16.17 -15.19
C LEU A 395 -8.10 16.83 -15.20
N ILE A 396 -7.03 16.08 -15.53
CA ILE A 396 -5.67 16.62 -15.54
C ILE A 396 -5.37 17.51 -16.75
N THR A 397 -6.27 17.65 -17.73
CA THR A 397 -6.06 18.54 -18.88
C THR A 397 -5.87 19.99 -18.40
N HIS A 398 -6.71 20.45 -17.47
CA HIS A 398 -6.66 21.82 -16.94
C HIS A 398 -6.26 21.90 -15.47
N HIS A 399 -6.22 20.76 -14.77
CA HIS A 399 -5.94 20.72 -13.34
C HIS A 399 -4.74 19.84 -13.02
N VAL A 400 -4.28 19.96 -11.78
CA VAL A 400 -3.20 19.16 -11.21
C VAL A 400 -3.72 18.53 -9.92
N PRO A 401 -3.58 17.21 -9.72
CA PRO A 401 -3.86 16.60 -8.43
C PRO A 401 -2.92 17.20 -7.37
N VAL A 402 -3.46 17.60 -6.23
CA VAL A 402 -2.70 18.25 -5.14
C VAL A 402 -2.87 17.53 -3.80
N HIS A 403 -3.87 16.66 -3.70
CA HIS A 403 -4.10 15.83 -2.51
C HIS A 403 -4.81 14.53 -2.87
N TRP A 404 -4.55 13.50 -2.07
CA TRP A 404 -5.23 12.21 -2.05
C TRP A 404 -5.66 11.87 -0.64
N HIS A 405 -6.70 11.06 -0.49
CA HIS A 405 -6.95 10.32 0.74
C HIS A 405 -7.66 9.00 0.37
N ALA A 406 -7.23 7.89 0.96
CA ALA A 406 -7.85 6.59 0.69
C ALA A 406 -9.06 6.44 1.61
N ASN A 407 -10.23 6.28 1.01
CA ASN A 407 -11.45 6.12 1.78
C ASN A 407 -11.45 4.75 2.47
N ASN A 408 -11.34 4.76 3.81
CA ASN A 408 -11.17 3.56 4.63
C ASN A 408 -12.46 2.78 4.91
N PHE A 409 -13.63 3.23 4.40
CA PHE A 409 -14.80 2.35 4.25
C PHE A 409 -14.53 1.22 3.26
N ALA A 410 -13.65 1.47 2.28
CA ALA A 410 -13.24 0.48 1.29
C ALA A 410 -11.86 -0.10 1.60
N GLY A 411 -11.52 -1.20 0.94
CA GLY A 411 -10.25 -1.91 1.16
C GLY A 411 -9.11 -1.43 0.26
N VAL A 412 -7.97 -2.12 0.39
CA VAL A 412 -6.86 -2.06 -0.56
C VAL A 412 -6.80 -3.37 -1.34
N SER A 413 -6.71 -3.28 -2.67
CA SER A 413 -6.64 -4.44 -3.56
C SER A 413 -5.29 -4.50 -4.27
N LEU A 414 -4.84 -5.71 -4.59
CA LEU A 414 -3.66 -5.94 -5.42
C LEU A 414 -4.10 -6.11 -6.89
N VAL A 415 -3.84 -5.10 -7.72
CA VAL A 415 -4.19 -5.10 -9.15
C VAL A 415 -2.91 -5.14 -9.97
N GLU A 416 -2.71 -6.20 -10.75
CA GLU A 416 -1.48 -6.37 -11.55
C GLU A 416 -0.19 -6.22 -10.71
N GLY A 417 -0.23 -6.65 -9.44
CA GLY A 417 0.89 -6.52 -8.51
C GLY A 417 1.11 -5.13 -7.92
N VAL A 418 0.20 -4.17 -8.17
CA VAL A 418 0.18 -2.83 -7.58
C VAL A 418 -0.87 -2.79 -6.48
N SER A 419 -0.51 -2.29 -5.29
CA SER A 419 -1.44 -2.06 -4.19
C SER A 419 -2.26 -0.80 -4.48
N ILE A 420 -3.58 -0.87 -4.56
CA ILE A 420 -4.45 0.26 -4.92
C ILE A 420 -5.62 0.36 -3.93
N PRO A 421 -5.87 1.55 -3.34
CA PRO A 421 -7.11 1.80 -2.60
C PRO A 421 -8.33 1.62 -3.51
N GLN A 422 -9.37 0.92 -3.05
CA GLN A 422 -10.57 0.71 -3.86
C GLN A 422 -11.32 2.01 -4.16
N VAL A 423 -11.27 2.97 -3.23
CA VAL A 423 -11.87 4.29 -3.35
C VAL A 423 -10.83 5.33 -2.96
N LEU A 424 -10.77 6.43 -3.72
CA LEU A 424 -9.80 7.50 -3.52
C LEU A 424 -10.50 8.86 -3.61
N GLU A 425 -10.35 9.66 -2.57
CA GLU A 425 -10.66 11.08 -2.59
C GLU A 425 -9.50 11.83 -3.26
N ILE A 426 -9.79 12.71 -4.22
CA ILE A 426 -8.78 13.49 -4.91
C ILE A 426 -9.20 14.96 -4.97
N SER A 427 -8.28 15.82 -4.56
CA SER A 427 -8.40 17.26 -4.80
C SER A 427 -7.48 17.69 -5.93
N PHE A 428 -8.05 18.43 -6.88
CA PHE A 428 -7.37 19.01 -8.03
C PHE A 428 -7.39 20.53 -7.96
N LEU A 429 -6.28 21.16 -8.35
CA LEU A 429 -6.17 22.61 -8.50
C LEU A 429 -5.93 22.99 -9.96
N ARG A 430 -6.63 24.00 -10.46
CA ARG A 430 -6.43 24.49 -11.83
C ARG A 430 -4.99 24.97 -12.06
N ARG A 431 -4.41 24.57 -13.19
CA ARG A 431 -2.97 24.71 -13.52
C ARG A 431 -2.43 26.13 -13.44
N ASN A 432 -3.25 27.16 -13.64
CA ASN A 432 -2.84 28.56 -13.63
C ASN A 432 -2.93 29.23 -12.25
N LEU A 433 -3.33 28.50 -11.20
CA LEU A 433 -3.55 29.05 -9.86
C LEU A 433 -2.39 28.82 -8.89
N ASP A 434 -1.37 28.06 -9.28
CA ASP A 434 -0.14 27.84 -8.51
C ASP A 434 1.02 27.42 -9.44
N VAL A 435 2.23 27.37 -8.88
CA VAL A 435 3.38 26.69 -9.46
C VAL A 435 3.50 25.32 -8.80
N PHE A 436 3.48 24.27 -9.61
CA PHE A 436 3.53 22.90 -9.13
C PHE A 436 4.97 22.36 -9.14
N GLY A 437 5.42 21.89 -7.99
CA GLY A 437 6.71 21.23 -7.80
C GLY A 437 6.71 19.77 -8.26
N GLU A 438 7.63 19.01 -7.70
CA GLU A 438 7.66 17.55 -7.86
C GLU A 438 6.42 16.90 -7.25
N PHE A 439 6.26 15.60 -7.49
CA PHE A 439 5.23 14.85 -6.81
C PHE A 439 5.47 14.83 -5.30
N LEU A 440 4.39 14.72 -4.54
CA LEU A 440 4.45 14.57 -3.10
C LEU A 440 4.94 13.16 -2.78
N LEU A 441 6.10 13.06 -2.11
CA LEU A 441 6.69 11.78 -1.68
C LEU A 441 6.31 11.40 -0.24
N LYS A 442 5.63 12.29 0.48
CA LYS A 442 5.16 12.00 1.83
C LYS A 442 4.00 11.02 1.75
N PRO A 443 3.94 10.03 2.67
CA PRO A 443 2.78 9.18 2.76
C PRO A 443 1.57 9.99 3.23
N ILE A 444 0.40 9.56 2.77
CA ILE A 444 -0.91 10.06 3.16
C ILE A 444 -1.58 8.93 3.96
N PRO A 445 -2.30 9.19 5.07
CA PRO A 445 -2.78 10.48 5.57
C PRO A 445 -1.70 11.40 6.17
N GLU A 446 -1.86 12.72 5.97
CA GLU A 446 -1.14 13.80 6.66
C GLU A 446 -1.96 14.35 7.86
N VAL A 447 -1.49 15.44 8.48
CA VAL A 447 -2.12 16.05 9.67
C VAL A 447 -3.55 16.58 9.43
N LEU A 448 -3.90 16.90 8.19
CA LEU A 448 -5.23 17.40 7.82
C LEU A 448 -6.20 16.27 7.41
N ASP A 449 -5.67 15.07 7.20
CA ASP A 449 -6.45 13.90 6.84
C ASP A 449 -7.08 13.28 8.08
N SER A 450 -8.23 12.65 7.86
CA SER A 450 -8.94 11.92 8.90
C SER A 450 -9.73 10.80 8.25
N GLN A 451 -9.90 9.72 9.00
CA GLN A 451 -10.61 8.52 8.57
C GLN A 451 -12.05 8.86 8.16
N ASN A 452 -12.52 8.31 7.06
CA ASN A 452 -13.94 8.35 6.68
C ASN A 452 -14.78 7.57 7.70
N ASP A 453 -14.36 6.34 8.01
CA ASP A 453 -14.92 5.51 9.09
C ASP A 453 -14.02 5.59 10.34
N PRO A 454 -14.43 6.30 11.40
CA PRO A 454 -13.65 6.40 12.64
C PRO A 454 -13.55 5.08 13.42
N SER A 455 -14.33 4.06 13.07
CA SER A 455 -14.30 2.76 13.73
C SER A 455 -13.18 1.85 13.20
N THR A 456 -12.56 2.19 12.08
CA THR A 456 -11.49 1.42 11.43
C THR A 456 -10.21 2.25 11.24
N PRO A 457 -9.03 1.62 11.19
CA PRO A 457 -7.77 2.33 10.92
C PRO A 457 -7.77 3.03 9.56
N ASP A 458 -7.00 4.10 9.44
CA ASP A 458 -6.84 4.79 8.15
C ASP A 458 -5.94 3.97 7.20
N ILE A 459 -6.07 4.20 5.90
CA ILE A 459 -5.30 3.52 4.86
C ILE A 459 -4.08 4.37 4.50
N LEU A 460 -2.89 3.85 4.80
CA LEU A 460 -1.63 4.46 4.41
C LEU A 460 -1.37 4.28 2.91
N ILE A 461 -1.29 5.38 2.18
CA ILE A 461 -0.85 5.44 0.79
C ILE A 461 0.64 5.86 0.75
N PRO A 462 1.58 4.95 0.46
CA PRO A 462 2.96 5.33 0.17
C PRO A 462 3.04 5.91 -1.24
N THR A 463 2.77 7.21 -1.37
CA THR A 463 2.70 7.93 -2.67
C THR A 463 3.92 7.67 -3.56
N GLU A 464 5.11 7.56 -2.97
CA GLU A 464 6.36 7.20 -3.66
C GLU A 464 6.28 5.90 -4.48
N CYS A 465 5.43 4.93 -4.10
CA CYS A 465 5.27 3.68 -4.83
C CYS A 465 4.61 3.82 -6.20
N TYR A 466 3.91 4.93 -6.48
CA TYR A 466 3.23 5.17 -7.76
C TYR A 466 3.98 6.12 -8.69
N ILE A 467 4.97 6.85 -8.17
CA ILE A 467 5.60 7.97 -8.87
C ILE A 467 6.90 7.57 -9.56
N LEU A 468 7.50 6.43 -9.20
CA LEU A 468 8.80 6.00 -9.68
C LEU A 468 8.70 5.40 -11.09
#